data_AF-A0A1Z4LRU9-F1
#
_entry.id   AF-A0A1Z4LRU9-F1
#
_cell.length_a   1.000
_cell.length_b   1.000
_cell.length_c   1.000
_cell.angle_alpha   90.00
_cell.angle_beta   90.00
_cell.angle_gamma   90.00
#
_symmetry.space_group_name_H-M   'P 1'
#
loop_
_entity.id
_entity.type
_entity.pdbx_description
1 polymer ?
#
loop_
_entity_poly.entity_id
_entity_poly.type
_entity_poly.pdbx_seq_one_letter_code
_entity_poly.pdbx_strand_id
1 'polypeptide(L)' 'MGAGASTDSDTFDHIRFNNNTSSFAFEDLANGGNQDFDDIKIKIEFNPIA' A
#
# COMPACT_ATOMS: atom_id res chain seq x y z
N MET A 1 -4.06 6.42 18.61
CA MET A 1 -5.17 5.92 17.77
C MET A 1 -4.63 5.73 16.36
N GLY A 2 -4.78 4.54 15.78
CA GLY A 2 -4.39 4.21 14.39
C GLY A 2 -3.05 3.48 14.25
N ALA A 3 -3.08 2.17 14.00
CA ALA A 3 -1.90 1.36 13.70
C ALA A 3 -1.46 1.61 12.23
N GLY A 4 -0.51 2.53 12.04
CA GLY A 4 0.23 2.63 10.78
C GLY A 4 1.38 1.62 10.82
N ALA A 5 1.48 0.76 9.80
CA ALA A 5 2.71 0.03 9.56
C ALA A 5 3.82 1.07 9.41
N SER A 6 4.82 1.06 10.30
CA SER A 6 6.01 1.89 10.15
C SER A 6 6.83 1.30 9.00
N THR A 7 6.54 1.73 7.78
CA THR A 7 7.40 1.56 6.59
C THR A 7 8.45 2.67 6.49
N ASP A 8 8.37 3.65 7.39
CA ASP A 8 9.07 4.93 7.41
C ASP A 8 10.45 4.79 8.10
N SER A 9 11.39 4.08 7.45
CA SER A 9 12.82 4.26 7.78
C SER A 9 13.37 5.54 7.14
N ASP A 10 12.68 6.01 6.10
CA ASP A 10 12.82 7.31 5.48
C ASP A 10 11.43 7.94 5.33
N THR A 11 11.37 9.27 5.30
CA THR A 11 10.15 10.09 5.43
C THR A 11 9.12 9.94 4.30
N PHE A 12 9.26 8.91 3.46
CA PHE A 12 8.40 8.61 2.35
C PHE A 12 7.30 7.63 2.74
N ASP A 13 6.06 7.89 2.29
CA ASP A 13 4.95 6.94 2.46
C ASP A 13 4.97 5.92 1.33
N HIS A 14 5.32 4.68 1.68
CA HIS A 14 5.45 3.56 0.75
C HIS A 14 4.12 2.89 0.39
N ILE A 15 2.98 3.32 0.94
CA ILE A 15 1.70 2.64 0.73
C ILE A 15 0.64 3.63 0.21
N ARG A 16 -0.05 3.24 -0.87
CA ARG A 16 -1.20 3.97 -1.40
C ARG A 16 -2.45 3.09 -1.45
N PHE A 17 -3.58 3.64 -1.01
CA PHE A 17 -4.89 3.02 -1.20
C PHE A 17 -5.60 3.58 -2.44
N ASN A 18 -6.00 2.71 -3.36
CA ASN A 18 -6.82 3.07 -4.52
C ASN A 18 -8.29 2.72 -4.24
N ASN A 19 -9.10 3.75 -4.00
CA ASN A 19 -10.52 3.62 -3.69
C ASN A 19 -11.33 3.03 -4.86
N ASN A 20 -10.95 3.31 -6.11
CA ASN A 20 -11.67 2.83 -7.29
C ASN A 20 -11.56 1.32 -7.46
N THR A 21 -10.43 0.74 -7.07
CA THR A 21 -10.13 -0.69 -7.21
C THR A 21 -10.16 -1.43 -5.88
N SER A 22 -10.39 -0.73 -4.76
CA SER A 22 -10.31 -1.29 -3.40
C SER A 22 -9.01 -2.09 -3.17
N SER A 23 -7.88 -1.49 -3.57
CA SER A 23 -6.57 -2.15 -3.52
C SER A 23 -5.52 -1.28 -2.83
N PHE A 24 -4.55 -1.93 -2.20
CA PHE A 24 -3.32 -1.32 -1.70
C PHE A 24 -2.20 -1.50 -2.73
N ALA A 25 -1.39 -0.46 -2.91
CA ALA A 25 -0.27 -0.38 -3.83
C ALA A 25 0.98 0.04 -3.06
N PHE A 26 2.16 -0.47 -3.43
CA PHE A 26 3.39 -0.36 -2.65
C PHE A 26 4.59 0.07 -3.51
N GLU A 27 5.53 0.76 -2.88
CA GLU A 27 6.91 1.03 -3.34
C GLU A 27 7.91 0.32 -2.42
N ASP A 28 8.89 -0.40 -2.95
CA ASP A 28 9.81 -1.22 -2.15
C ASP A 28 11.17 -0.54 -1.83
N LEU A 29 11.54 0.52 -2.58
CA LEU A 29 12.84 1.18 -2.46
C LEU A 29 12.84 2.39 -1.53
N ALA A 30 13.89 2.51 -0.71
CA ALA A 30 14.12 3.66 0.16
C ALA A 30 14.07 5.01 -0.58
N ASN A 31 13.48 6.01 0.05
CA ASN A 31 13.17 7.34 -0.49
C ASN A 31 12.18 7.31 -1.68
N GLY A 32 11.43 6.22 -1.82
CA GLY A 32 10.32 6.08 -2.76
C GLY A 32 10.67 5.69 -4.19
N GLY A 33 11.92 5.32 -4.49
CA GLY A 33 12.27 4.78 -5.82
C GLY A 33 11.83 5.66 -6.99
N ASN A 34 11.06 5.07 -7.92
CA ASN A 34 10.48 5.76 -9.08
C ASN A 34 9.04 6.27 -8.82
N GLN A 35 8.43 5.93 -7.68
CA GLN A 35 7.16 6.49 -7.16
C GLN A 35 5.91 6.21 -8.01
N ASP A 36 5.88 5.09 -8.74
CA ASP A 36 4.72 4.62 -9.53
C ASP A 36 3.78 3.68 -8.74
N PHE A 37 4.24 3.14 -7.61
CA PHE A 37 3.55 2.25 -6.69
C PHE A 37 3.07 0.98 -7.38
N ASP A 38 3.91 0.41 -8.25
CA ASP A 38 3.57 -0.80 -8.97
C ASP A 38 4.40 -2.05 -8.68
N ASP A 39 5.35 -1.96 -7.73
CA ASP A 39 6.13 -3.11 -7.25
C ASP A 39 5.23 -4.22 -6.69
N ILE A 40 4.23 -3.85 -5.86
CA ILE A 40 3.24 -4.79 -5.32
C ILE A 40 1.84 -4.14 -5.33
N LYS A 41 0.82 -4.91 -5.73
CA LYS A 41 -0.60 -4.52 -5.66
C LYS A 41 -1.42 -5.63 -5.03
N ILE A 42 -2.15 -5.31 -3.96
CA ILE A 42 -3.00 -6.25 -3.21
C ILE A 42 -4.45 -5.78 -3.25
N LYS A 43 -5.35 -6.65 -3.72
CA LYS A 43 -6.80 -6.47 -3.61
C LYS A 43 -7.36 -7.50 -2.65
N ILE A 44 -8.14 -7.05 -1.68
CA ILE A 44 -8.81 -7.94 -0.70
C ILE A 44 -10.29 -7.93 -1.02
N GLU A 45 -10.84 -9.11 -1.30
CA GLU A 45 -12.27 -9.30 -1.53
C GLU A 45 -12.79 -10.30 -0.48
N PHE A 46 -13.87 -9.92 0.20
CA PHE A 46 -14.56 -10.82 1.13
C PHE A 46 -15.72 -11.45 0.40
N ASN A 47 -15.73 -12.78 0.33
CA ASN A 47 -16.89 -13.53 -0.15
C ASN A 47 -17.56 -14.22 1.06
N PRO A 48 -18.68 -13.70 1.56
CA PRO A 48 -19.39 -14.31 2.68
C PRO A 48 -19.82 -15.73 2.30
N ILE A 49 -19.54 -16.69 3.17
CA ILE A 49 -20.11 -18.03 3.05
C ILE A 49 -21.36 -18.02 3.91
N ALA A 50 -22.51 -18.22 3.25
CA ALA A 50 -23.82 -18.35 3.90
C ALA A 50 -23.98 -19.73 4.57
#